data_AF-A0A6I7QP53-F1
#
_entry.id   AF-A0A6I7QP53-F1
#
_cell.length_a   1.000
_cell.length_b   1.000
_cell.length_c   1.000
_cell.angle_alpha   90.00
_cell.angle_beta   90.00
_cell.angle_gamma   90.00
#
_symmetry.space_group_name_H-M   'P 1'
#
loop_
_entity.id
_entity.type
_entity.pdbx_description
1 polymer ?
#
loop_
_entity_poly.entity_id
_entity_poly.type
_entity_poly.pdbx_seq_one_letter_code
_entity_poly.pdbx_strand_id
1 'polypeptide(L)' 'MSGNYLRTIATVAIPFGTVLVLLSLWLLRYQESGSGERVITEINIAVGVLLMVAGFLVLRVGNRKK' A
#
# COMPACT_ATOMS: atom_id res chain seq x y z
N MET A 1 -24.43 -0.15 -8.00
CA MET A 1 -23.76 -1.24 -7.25
C MET A 1 -22.25 -1.08 -7.08
N SER A 2 -21.52 -0.24 -7.84
CA SER A 2 -20.03 -0.16 -7.77
C SER A 2 -19.43 0.56 -6.55
N GLY A 3 -20.15 1.48 -5.90
CA GLY A 3 -19.59 2.34 -4.83
C GLY A 3 -19.24 1.61 -3.53
N ASN A 4 -20.00 0.58 -3.15
CA ASN A 4 -19.74 -0.17 -1.91
C ASN A 4 -18.52 -1.10 -2.06
N TYR A 5 -18.36 -1.77 -3.20
CA TYR A 5 -17.20 -2.64 -3.45
C TYR A 5 -15.89 -1.86 -3.46
N LEU A 6 -15.85 -0.71 -4.14
CA LEU A 6 -14.68 0.19 -4.15
C LEU A 6 -14.29 0.64 -2.74
N ARG A 7 -15.27 0.93 -1.88
CA ARG A 7 -15.04 1.35 -0.49
C ARG A 7 -14.52 0.21 0.39
N THR A 8 -15.05 -1.00 0.22
CA THR A 8 -14.55 -2.20 0.92
C THR A 8 -13.11 -2.51 0.51
N ILE A 9 -12.83 -2.50 -0.81
CA ILE A 9 -11.47 -2.70 -1.33
C ILE A 9 -10.53 -1.65 -0.77
N ALA A 10 -10.92 -0.37 -0.76
CA ALA A 10 -10.11 0.71 -0.22
C ALA A 10 -9.82 0.54 1.30
N THR A 11 -10.81 0.07 2.06
CA THR A 11 -10.68 -0.20 3.50
C THR A 11 -9.66 -1.31 3.77
N VAL A 12 -9.58 -2.33 2.89
CA VAL A 12 -8.63 -3.44 3.01
C VAL A 12 -7.26 -3.08 2.43
N ALA A 13 -7.22 -2.28 1.37
CA ALA A 13 -5.99 -1.88 0.69
C ALA A 13 -5.05 -1.06 1.58
N ILE A 14 -5.59 -0.21 2.46
CA ILE A 14 -4.79 0.59 3.40
C ILE A 14 -4.01 -0.28 4.37
N PRO A 15 -4.63 -1.13 5.23
CA PRO A 15 -3.89 -1.97 6.16
C PRO A 15 -2.96 -2.95 5.44
N PHE A 16 -3.35 -3.45 4.27
CA PHE A 16 -2.47 -4.31 3.45
C PHE A 16 -1.21 -3.56 2.99
N GLY A 17 -1.37 -2.35 2.44
CA GLY A 17 -0.26 -1.49 2.05
C GLY A 17 0.64 -1.13 3.25
N THR A 18 0.05 -0.86 4.41
CA THR A 18 0.81 -0.60 5.65
C THR A 18 1.68 -1.80 6.03
N VAL A 19 1.11 -3.01 6.07
CA VAL A 19 1.85 -4.23 6.41
C VAL A 19 2.96 -4.49 5.39
N LEU A 20 2.67 -4.34 4.10
CA LEU A 20 3.66 -4.50 3.03
C LEU A 20 4.85 -3.54 3.20
N VAL A 21 4.59 -2.26 3.49
CA VAL A 21 5.65 -1.27 3.71
C VAL A 21 6.46 -1.60 4.96
N LEU A 22 5.80 -1.93 6.08
CA LEU A 22 6.50 -2.25 7.33
C LEU A 22 7.41 -3.48 7.19
N LEU A 23 6.91 -4.54 6.55
CA LEU A 23 7.71 -5.73 6.28
C LEU A 23 8.86 -5.44 5.31
N SER A 24 8.62 -4.64 4.28
CA SER A 24 9.67 -4.28 3.31
C SER A 24 10.76 -3.43 3.97
N LEU A 25 10.40 -2.45 4.80
CA LEU A 25 11.35 -1.65 5.58
C LEU A 25 12.15 -2.50 6.56
N TRP A 26 11.52 -3.50 7.17
CA TRP A 26 12.19 -4.43 8.06
C TRP A 26 13.20 -5.31 7.31
N LEU A 27 12.81 -5.86 6.15
CA LEU A 27 13.68 -6.68 5.29
C LEU A 27 14.86 -5.89 4.71
N LEU A 28 14.66 -4.62 4.36
CA LEU A 28 15.69 -3.77 3.77
C LEU A 28 16.97 -3.70 4.61
N ARG A 29 16.86 -3.81 5.95
CA ARG A 29 17.99 -3.79 6.87
C ARG A 29 18.90 -5.03 6.76
N TYR A 30 18.36 -6.15 6.30
CA TYR A 30 19.08 -7.43 6.22
C TYR A 30 19.66 -7.70 4.83
N GLN A 31 19.38 -6.83 3.85
CA GLN A 31 19.75 -7.04 2.47
C GLN A 31 21.05 -6.32 2.11
N GLU A 32 21.91 -7.00 1.36
CA GLU A 32 23.17 -6.43 0.87
C GLU A 32 22.92 -5.28 -0.10
N SER A 33 23.79 -4.27 -0.05
CA SER A 33 23.73 -3.12 -0.95
C SER A 33 24.00 -3.56 -2.39
N GLY A 34 23.13 -3.16 -3.32
CA GLY A 34 23.23 -3.54 -4.73
C GLY A 34 22.71 -4.94 -5.06
N SER A 35 22.15 -5.67 -4.09
CA SER A 35 21.46 -6.94 -4.37
C SER A 35 20.14 -6.71 -5.11
N GLY A 36 19.77 -7.64 -6.00
CA GLY A 36 18.47 -7.61 -6.67
C GLY A 36 17.29 -7.68 -5.70
N GLU A 37 17.46 -8.37 -4.57
CA GLU A 37 16.44 -8.44 -3.52
C GLU A 37 16.12 -7.06 -2.94
N ARG A 38 17.13 -6.21 -2.74
CA ARG A 38 16.94 -4.84 -2.26
C ARG A 38 16.13 -3.99 -3.23
N VAL A 39 16.39 -4.12 -4.53
CA VAL A 39 15.61 -3.42 -5.58
C VAL A 39 14.15 -3.87 -5.53
N ILE A 40 13.89 -5.17 -5.38
CA ILE A 40 12.52 -5.70 -5.24
C ILE A 40 11.86 -5.15 -3.98
N THR A 41 12.57 -5.09 -2.85
CA THR A 41 12.06 -4.51 -1.61
C THR A 41 11.71 -3.03 -1.76
N GLU A 42 12.55 -2.25 -2.44
CA GLU A 42 12.29 -0.83 -2.73
C GLU A 42 11.03 -0.65 -3.61
N ILE A 43 10.84 -1.51 -4.62
CA ILE A 43 9.62 -1.54 -5.44
C ILE A 43 8.40 -1.89 -4.58
N ASN A 44 8.51 -2.88 -3.68
CA ASN A 44 7.41 -3.26 -2.77
C ASN A 44 7.02 -2.11 -1.83
N ILE A 45 7.98 -1.33 -1.33
CA ILE A 45 7.72 -0.11 -0.57
C ILE A 45 6.90 0.87 -1.41
N ALA A 46 7.33 1.14 -2.65
CA ALA A 46 6.63 2.06 -3.54
C ALA A 46 5.19 1.59 -3.82
N VAL A 47 4.98 0.30 -4.13
CA VAL A 47 3.66 -0.29 -4.36
C VAL A 47 2.77 -0.18 -3.11
N GLY A 48 3.32 -0.48 -1.92
CA GLY A 48 2.58 -0.37 -0.67
C GLY A 48 2.13 1.07 -0.38
N VAL A 49 3.00 2.06 -0.61
CA VAL A 49 2.65 3.48 -0.50
C VAL A 49 1.55 3.87 -1.48
N LEU A 50 1.65 3.46 -2.75
CA LEU A 50 0.63 3.74 -3.76
C LEU A 50 -0.73 3.14 -3.39
N LEU A 51 -0.76 1.91 -2.86
CA LEU A 51 -1.98 1.26 -2.38
C LEU A 51 -2.63 2.05 -1.24
N MET A 52 -1.84 2.51 -0.26
CA MET A 52 -2.34 3.33 0.84
C MET A 52 -2.92 4.66 0.35
N VAL A 53 -2.21 5.35 -0.56
CA VAL A 53 -2.67 6.62 -1.14
C VAL A 53 -3.96 6.42 -1.93
N ALA A 54 -4.02 5.41 -2.79
CA ALA A 54 -5.21 5.10 -3.57
C ALA A 54 -6.41 4.76 -2.67
N GLY A 55 -6.21 3.91 -1.65
CA GLY A 55 -7.24 3.59 -0.67
C GLY A 55 -7.73 4.83 0.07
N PHE A 56 -6.83 5.69 0.52
CA PHE A 56 -7.17 6.93 1.20
C PHE A 56 -7.97 7.89 0.32
N LEU A 57 -7.58 8.06 -0.94
CA LEU A 57 -8.29 8.91 -1.90
C LEU A 57 -9.71 8.40 -2.16
N VAL A 58 -9.88 7.08 -2.33
CA VAL A 58 -11.21 6.46 -2.53
C VAL A 58 -12.10 6.68 -1.30
N LEU A 59 -11.58 6.48 -0.09
CA LEU A 59 -12.33 6.74 1.15
C LEU A 59 -12.71 8.23 1.29
N ARG A 60 -11.79 9.15 0.96
CA ARG A 60 -12.03 10.59 1.02
C ARG A 60 -13.11 11.04 0.04
N VAL A 61 -13.06 10.57 -1.21
CA VAL A 61 -14.09 10.86 -2.22
C VAL A 61 -15.44 10.24 -1.81
N GLY A 62 -15.43 9.02 -1.28
CA GLY A 62 -16.62 8.34 -0.78
C GLY A 62 -17.30 9.06 0.39
N ASN A 63 -16.54 9.70 1.27
CA ASN A 63 -17.09 10.49 2.39
C ASN A 63 -17.66 11.84 1.98
N ARG A 64 -17.21 12.46 0.88
CA ARG A 64 -17.76 13.74 0.38
C ARG A 64 -19.14 13.62 -0.29
N LYS A 65 -19.56 12.40 -0.62
CA LYS A 65 -20.85 12.12 -1.28
C LYS A 65 -21.96 11.69 -0.31
N LYS A 66 -21.67 11.65 0.99
CA LYS A 66 -22.64 11.45 2.07
C LYS A 66 -22.94 12.80 2.72
#